data_AF-A0A0S4SNL6-F1
#
_entry.id   AF-A0A0S4SNL6-F1
#
_cell.length_a   1.000
_cell.length_b   1.000
_cell.length_c   1.000
_cell.angle_alpha   90.00
_cell.angle_beta   90.00
_cell.angle_gamma   90.00
#
_symmetry.space_group_name_H-M   'P 1'
#
loop_
_entity.id
_entity.type
_entity.pdbx_description
1 polymer ?
#
loop_
_entity_poly.entity_id
_entity_poly.type
_entity_poly.pdbx_seq_one_letter_code
_entity_poly.pdbx_strand_id
1 'polypeptide(L)'
;MRNEGFEEFKIYDNRVGLPTYGEGFEPDFIFFGKPKEHTSTDHLSAQIIIESKGDVYYPKDKWKEDFILDGKILNNKVFKATKDFDRQIELKVYALPFFLDENKDKDKNIKFKRQFDEFFKI
;
A
#
# COMPACT_ATOMS: atom_id res chain seq x y z
N MET A 1 -9.50 6.78 -0.95
CA MET A 1 -10.59 6.44 0.00
C MET A 1 -9.96 6.28 1.37
N ARG A 2 -10.58 6.81 2.45
CA ARG A 2 -10.13 6.53 3.82
C ARG A 2 -10.79 5.23 4.29
N ASN A 3 -10.04 4.36 4.96
CA ASN A 3 -10.63 3.18 5.57
C ASN A 3 -11.37 3.62 6.85
N GLU A 4 -12.70 3.74 6.81
CA GLU A 4 -13.55 4.21 7.92
C GLU A 4 -13.78 3.13 9.00
N GLY A 5 -12.78 2.27 9.27
CA GLY A 5 -12.89 1.23 10.30
C GLY A 5 -13.67 -0.02 9.91
N PHE A 6 -13.90 -0.26 8.60
CA PHE A 6 -14.57 -1.46 8.14
C PHE A 6 -13.64 -2.68 8.27
N GLU A 7 -14.10 -3.70 9.00
CA GLU A 7 -13.29 -4.90 9.26
C GLU A 7 -12.97 -5.66 7.97
N GLU A 8 -13.87 -5.63 7.01
CA GLU A 8 -13.74 -6.29 5.71
C GLU A 8 -12.62 -5.69 4.85
N PHE A 9 -12.13 -4.50 5.18
CA PHE A 9 -11.02 -3.84 4.49
C PHE A 9 -9.71 -3.89 5.29
N LYS A 10 -9.70 -4.55 6.44
CA LYS A 10 -8.47 -4.83 7.18
C LYS A 10 -7.57 -5.74 6.36
N ILE A 11 -6.29 -5.42 6.35
CA ILE A 11 -5.24 -6.27 5.82
C ILE A 11 -4.61 -6.99 7.00
N TYR A 12 -4.59 -8.32 6.98
CA TYR A 12 -4.06 -9.12 8.08
C TYR A 12 -2.62 -9.53 7.81
N ASP A 13 -1.76 -9.42 8.82
CA ASP A 13 -0.40 -9.90 8.74
C ASP A 13 -0.38 -11.43 8.61
N ASN A 14 0.11 -11.92 7.48
CA ASN A 14 0.20 -13.34 7.17
C ASN A 14 1.63 -13.90 7.27
N ARG A 15 2.57 -13.13 7.86
CA ARG A 15 3.96 -13.57 8.05
C ARG A 15 4.05 -14.57 9.22
N VAL A 16 3.95 -15.85 8.88
CA VAL A 16 3.96 -16.96 9.84
C VAL A 16 5.21 -16.89 10.73
N GLY A 17 5.01 -17.00 12.05
CA GLY A 17 6.09 -17.02 13.04
C GLY A 17 6.46 -15.65 13.61
N LEU A 18 5.88 -14.55 13.12
CA LEU A 18 6.00 -13.25 13.76
C LEU A 18 4.95 -13.05 14.87
N PRO A 19 5.25 -12.30 15.94
CA PRO A 19 4.29 -11.99 17.00
C PRO A 19 3.01 -11.30 16.52
N THR A 20 3.07 -10.65 15.35
CA THR A 20 1.98 -9.90 14.75
C THR A 20 1.14 -10.72 13.78
N TYR A 21 1.42 -12.02 13.62
CA TYR A 21 0.64 -12.88 12.72
C TYR A 21 -0.85 -12.87 13.10
N GLY A 22 -1.71 -12.53 12.13
CA GLY A 22 -3.15 -12.38 12.32
C GLY A 22 -3.59 -11.02 12.86
N GLU A 23 -2.67 -10.10 13.17
CA GLU A 23 -3.01 -8.72 13.51
C GLU A 23 -3.58 -7.98 12.28
N GLY A 24 -4.65 -7.21 12.51
CA GLY A 24 -5.30 -6.41 11.49
C GLY A 24 -4.64 -5.03 11.34
N PHE A 25 -4.47 -4.61 10.09
CA PHE A 25 -3.98 -3.29 9.71
C PHE A 25 -5.02 -2.59 8.83
N GLU A 26 -5.38 -1.37 9.20
CA GLU A 26 -6.27 -0.48 8.44
C GLU A 26 -5.44 0.67 7.90
N PRO A 27 -5.14 0.70 6.58
CA PRO A 27 -4.41 1.81 6.01
C PRO A 27 -5.24 3.09 5.98
N ASP A 28 -4.64 4.23 6.31
CA ASP A 28 -5.29 5.53 6.21
C ASP A 28 -5.80 5.84 4.81
N PHE A 29 -5.01 5.56 3.77
CA PHE A 29 -5.37 5.85 2.39
C PHE A 29 -5.07 4.68 1.45
N ILE A 30 -6.05 4.40 0.60
CA ILE A 30 -5.91 3.52 -0.55
C ILE A 30 -6.27 4.30 -1.81
N PHE A 31 -5.30 4.38 -2.73
CA PHE A 31 -5.47 4.97 -4.06
C PHE A 31 -5.61 3.89 -5.12
N PHE A 32 -6.55 4.08 -6.04
CA PHE A 32 -6.74 3.22 -7.19
C PHE A 32 -6.45 3.99 -8.47
N GLY A 33 -5.36 3.62 -9.16
CA GLY A 33 -5.06 4.09 -10.50
C GLY A 33 -5.70 3.16 -11.53
N LYS A 34 -6.51 3.70 -12.43
CA LYS A 34 -7.05 2.99 -13.59
C LYS A 34 -6.61 3.68 -14.87
N PRO A 35 -6.23 2.93 -15.92
CA PRO A 35 -5.97 3.52 -17.23
C PRO A 35 -7.22 4.17 -17.81
N LYS A 36 -7.04 5.13 -18.73
CA LYS A 36 -8.16 5.77 -19.46
C LYS A 36 -8.91 4.72 -20.29
N GLU A 37 -10.22 4.93 -20.48
CA GLU A 37 -11.02 4.09 -21.38
C GLU A 37 -10.38 4.08 -22.78
N HIS A 38 -10.30 2.89 -23.39
CA HIS A 38 -9.71 2.64 -24.72
C HIS A 38 -8.18 2.71 -24.82
N THR A 39 -7.45 2.86 -23.72
CA THR A 39 -6.00 2.59 -23.70
C THR A 39 -5.81 1.08 -23.61
N SER A 40 -5.06 0.48 -24.55
CA SER A 40 -4.83 -0.97 -24.67
C SER A 40 -3.91 -1.54 -23.58
N THR A 41 -4.08 -1.12 -22.34
CA THR A 41 -3.48 -1.80 -21.21
C THR A 41 -4.56 -2.65 -20.59
N ASP A 42 -4.82 -3.78 -21.24
CA ASP A 42 -5.52 -4.92 -20.62
C ASP A 42 -4.86 -5.35 -19.30
N HIS A 43 -3.69 -4.80 -18.94
CA HIS A 43 -2.93 -5.22 -17.78
C HIS A 43 -2.40 -3.98 -17.05
N LEU A 44 -2.66 -3.90 -15.74
CA LEU A 44 -2.14 -2.96 -14.74
C LEU A 44 -3.08 -1.80 -14.32
N SER A 45 -4.04 -2.13 -13.45
CA SER A 45 -4.51 -1.18 -12.43
C SER A 45 -3.49 -1.13 -11.30
N ALA A 46 -3.33 0.02 -10.64
CA ALA A 46 -2.45 0.15 -9.48
C ALA A 46 -3.27 0.42 -8.22
N GLN A 47 -2.92 -0.26 -7.13
CA GLN A 47 -3.36 0.09 -5.79
C GLN A 47 -2.16 0.61 -5.00
N ILE A 48 -2.27 1.79 -4.38
CA ILE A 48 -1.21 2.36 -3.54
C ILE A 48 -1.73 2.49 -2.12
N ILE A 49 -0.98 1.92 -1.19
CA ILE A 49 -1.22 2.02 0.25
C ILE A 49 -0.37 3.16 0.80
N ILE A 50 -1.01 4.10 1.50
CA ILE A 50 -0.37 5.21 2.18
C ILE A 50 -0.90 5.28 3.62
N GLU A 51 0.02 5.38 4.58
CA GLU A 51 -0.27 5.49 6.01
C GLU A 51 0.43 6.74 6.55
N SER A 52 -0.30 7.53 7.34
CA SER A 52 0.25 8.67 8.07
C SER A 52 0.48 8.31 9.54
N LYS A 53 1.57 8.80 10.13
CA LYS A 53 1.90 8.47 11.51
C LYS A 53 2.45 9.64 12.31
N GLY A 54 1.94 9.78 13.54
CA GLY A 54 2.61 10.58 14.55
C GLY A 54 3.89 9.90 15.03
N ASP A 55 4.97 10.66 15.14
CA ASP A 55 6.30 10.18 15.53
C ASP A 55 6.32 9.25 16.76
N VAL A 56 5.51 9.56 17.77
CA VAL A 56 5.47 8.83 19.05
C VAL A 56 4.91 7.41 18.88
N TYR A 57 4.10 7.17 17.85
CA TYR A 57 3.45 5.89 17.59
C TYR A 57 4.24 4.99 16.63
N TYR A 58 5.27 5.54 15.97
CA TYR A 58 6.06 4.80 14.97
C TYR A 58 6.68 3.51 15.51
N PRO A 59 7.33 3.46 16.69
CA PRO A 59 7.99 2.24 17.16
C PRO A 59 7.02 1.06 17.33
N LYS A 60 5.80 1.32 17.83
CA LYS A 60 4.77 0.30 18.03
C LYS A 60 4.22 -0.23 16.71
N ASP A 61 4.12 0.65 15.71
CA ASP A 61 3.49 0.34 14.42
C ASP A 61 4.50 0.02 13.32
N LYS A 62 5.80 -0.06 13.65
CA LYS A 62 6.86 -0.38 12.68
C LYS A 62 6.60 -1.69 11.93
N TRP A 63 6.03 -2.69 12.60
CA TRP A 63 5.72 -3.98 11.99
C TRP A 63 4.75 -3.85 10.80
N LYS A 64 3.86 -2.85 10.80
CA LYS A 64 2.90 -2.57 9.72
C LYS A 64 3.61 -1.99 8.51
N GLU A 65 4.56 -1.08 8.73
CA GLU A 65 5.42 -0.56 7.66
C GLU A 65 6.25 -1.69 7.04
N ASP A 66 6.89 -2.51 7.87
CA ASP A 66 7.69 -3.64 7.41
C ASP A 66 6.82 -4.68 6.67
N PHE A 67 5.54 -4.83 7.06
CA PHE A 67 4.57 -5.70 6.40
C PHE A 67 4.18 -5.20 5.01
N ILE A 68 3.77 -3.94 4.88
CA ILE A 68 3.31 -3.40 3.60
C ILE A 68 4.45 -3.22 2.61
N LEU A 69 5.68 -2.93 3.07
CA LEU A 69 6.84 -2.77 2.22
C LEU A 69 7.48 -4.09 1.76
N ASP A 70 7.11 -5.22 2.36
CA ASP A 70 7.64 -6.54 1.99
C ASP A 70 7.16 -6.93 0.58
N GLY A 71 8.14 -7.09 -0.32
CA GLY A 71 7.93 -7.46 -1.71
C GLY A 71 7.38 -8.88 -1.93
N LYS A 72 7.49 -9.76 -0.93
CA LYS A 72 6.93 -11.11 -0.96
C LYS A 72 5.47 -11.13 -0.53
N ILE A 73 4.99 -10.07 0.11
CA ILE A 73 3.71 -10.05 0.80
C ILE A 73 2.71 -9.13 0.10
N LEU A 74 3.03 -7.83 -0.02
CA LEU A 74 2.15 -6.81 -0.60
C LEU A 74 2.83 -5.95 -1.64
N ASN A 75 4.03 -5.45 -1.37
CA ASN A 75 4.67 -4.50 -2.26
C ASN A 75 5.05 -5.15 -3.60
N ASN A 76 4.76 -4.49 -4.71
CA ASN A 76 4.94 -5.02 -6.07
C ASN A 76 4.16 -6.30 -6.40
N LYS A 77 3.24 -6.75 -5.54
CA LYS A 77 2.45 -7.96 -5.80
C LYS A 77 1.46 -7.71 -6.93
N VAL A 78 1.38 -8.64 -7.87
CA VAL A 78 0.41 -8.59 -8.97
C VAL A 78 -0.69 -9.62 -8.71
N PHE A 79 -1.91 -9.14 -8.52
CA PHE A 79 -3.11 -9.95 -8.48
C PHE A 79 -3.71 -10.04 -9.88
N LYS A 80 -4.00 -11.26 -10.33
CA LYS A 80 -4.66 -11.49 -11.61
C LYS A 80 -6.08 -11.99 -11.36
N ALA A 81 -7.04 -11.41 -12.05
CA ALA A 81 -8.43 -11.83 -12.01
C ALA A 81 -8.98 -11.94 -13.43
N THR A 82 -9.74 -12.99 -13.69
CA THR A 82 -10.49 -13.12 -14.95
C THR A 82 -11.76 -12.30 -14.83
N LYS A 83 -11.93 -11.30 -15.70
CA LYS A 83 -13.14 -10.47 -15.76
C LYS A 83 -14.24 -11.17 -16.55
N ASP A 84 -13.89 -11.59 -17.77
CA ASP A 84 -14.75 -12.25 -18.75
C ASP A 84 -13.93 -13.37 -19.44
N PHE A 85 -14.55 -14.19 -20.31
CA PHE A 85 -13.93 -15.39 -20.92
C PHE A 85 -12.51 -15.19 -21.49
N ASP A 86 -12.20 -14.01 -22.05
CA ASP A 86 -10.90 -13.70 -22.66
C ASP A 86 -10.17 -12.52 -22.00
N ARG A 87 -10.71 -11.94 -20.93
CA ARG A 87 -10.17 -10.70 -20.33
C ARG A 87 -9.58 -10.95 -18.96
N GLN A 88 -8.25 -10.81 -18.86
CA GLN A 88 -7.55 -10.78 -17.58
C GLN A 88 -7.34 -9.35 -17.12
N ILE A 89 -7.64 -9.07 -15.86
CA ILE A 89 -7.26 -7.83 -15.17
C ILE A 89 -6.04 -8.15 -14.31
N GLU A 90 -5.02 -7.31 -14.40
CA GLU A 90 -3.92 -7.30 -13.45
C GLU A 90 -4.01 -6.08 -12.54
N LEU A 91 -3.94 -6.31 -11.23
CA LEU A 91 -3.84 -5.28 -10.21
C LEU A 91 -2.49 -5.38 -9.54
N LYS A 92 -1.65 -4.35 -9.68
CA LYS A 92 -0.39 -4.28 -8.96
C LYS A 92 -0.53 -3.44 -7.71
N VAL A 93 -0.15 -4.02 -6.58
CA VAL A 93 -0.17 -3.37 -5.27
C VAL A 93 1.19 -2.77 -5.01
N TYR A 94 1.20 -1.52 -4.58
CA TYR A 94 2.35 -0.77 -4.13
C TYR A 94 2.07 -0.25 -2.73
N ALA A 95 3.11 -0.16 -1.93
CA ALA A 95 3.06 0.48 -0.63
C ALA A 95 4.17 1.51 -0.54
N LEU A 96 3.85 2.66 0.05
CA LEU A 96 4.84 3.67 0.38
C LEU A 96 5.25 3.53 1.85
N PRO A 97 6.47 3.99 2.22
CA PRO A 97 6.86 4.14 3.62
C PRO A 97 5.86 5.00 4.37
N PHE A 98 5.86 4.92 5.70
CA PHE A 98 5.00 5.78 6.49
C PHE A 98 5.35 7.24 6.26
N PHE A 99 4.31 8.06 6.12
CA PHE A 99 4.45 9.51 6.15
C PHE A 99 4.43 9.96 7.62
N LEU A 100 5.55 10.43 8.13
CA LEU A 100 5.72 10.85 9.52
C LEU A 100 5.46 12.35 9.67
N ASP A 101 4.93 12.77 10.82
CA ASP A 101 4.81 14.20 11.13
C ASP A 101 6.20 14.88 11.14
N GLU A 102 6.36 15.95 10.34
CA GLU A 102 7.64 16.63 10.10
C GLU A 102 8.11 17.50 11.27
N ASN A 103 7.33 17.59 12.35
CA ASN A 103 7.54 18.51 13.47
C ASN A 103 8.90 18.38 14.19
N LYS A 104 9.72 17.35 13.91
CA LYS A 104 11.02 17.15 14.57
C LYS A 104 12.20 16.82 13.65
N ASP A 105 11.98 16.39 12.41
CA ASP A 105 13.04 15.93 11.53
C ASP A 105 12.60 16.00 10.05
N LYS A 106 13.29 16.84 9.27
CA LYS A 106 12.98 17.08 7.85
C LYS A 106 13.32 15.90 6.95
N ASP A 107 14.16 14.98 7.43
CA ASP A 107 14.67 13.88 6.63
C ASP A 107 13.79 12.62 6.74
N LYS A 108 12.90 12.56 7.73
CA LYS A 108 12.01 11.41 7.99
C LYS A 108 11.18 10.98 6.80
N ASN A 109 10.73 11.93 5.99
CA ASN A 109 9.86 11.66 4.84
C ASN A 109 10.61 11.60 3.50
N ILE A 110 11.95 11.66 3.48
CA ILE A 110 12.70 11.65 2.20
C ILE A 110 12.37 10.40 1.38
N LYS A 111 12.33 9.23 2.01
CA LYS A 111 12.04 7.97 1.32
C LYS A 111 10.61 7.94 0.79
N PHE A 112 9.64 8.41 1.59
CA PHE A 112 8.25 8.55 1.16
C PHE A 112 8.15 9.49 -0.04
N LYS A 113 8.65 10.72 0.07
CA LYS A 113 8.58 11.76 -0.97
C LYS A 113 9.22 11.27 -2.27
N ARG A 114 10.39 10.64 -2.18
CA ARG A 114 11.07 10.07 -3.36
C ARG A 114 10.21 9.02 -4.07
N GLN A 115 9.68 8.04 -3.34
CA GLN A 115 8.87 6.98 -3.95
C GLN A 115 7.52 7.49 -4.44
N PHE A 116 6.91 8.43 -3.73
CA PHE A 116 5.70 9.11 -4.18
C PHE A 116 5.95 9.82 -5.51
N ASP A 117 7.01 10.63 -5.60
CA ASP A 117 7.39 11.31 -6.84
C ASP A 117 7.71 10.33 -7.96
N GLU A 118 8.46 9.26 -7.70
CA GLU A 118 8.76 8.21 -8.70
C GLU A 118 7.49 7.54 -9.22
N PHE A 119 6.46 7.41 -8.39
CA PHE A 119 5.19 6.79 -8.77
C PHE A 119 4.31 7.72 -9.61
N PHE A 120 4.27 9.01 -9.25
CA PHE A 120 3.32 9.98 -9.81
C PHE A 120 3.92 10.92 -10.87
N LYS A 121 5.25 10.95 -11.04
CA LYS A 121 5.88 11.60 -12.20
C LYS A 121 5.67 10.71 -13.43
N ILE A 122 4.57 11.00 -14.12
CA ILE A 122 4.36 10.70 -15.54
C ILE A 122 5.28 11.61 -16.36
#